data_AF-A0A3D4LHL8-F1
#
_entry.id   AF-A0A3D4LHL8-F1
#
_cell.length_a   1.000
_cell.length_b   1.000
_cell.length_c   1.000
_cell.angle_alpha   90.00
_cell.angle_beta   90.00
_cell.angle_gamma   90.00
#
_symmetry.space_group_name_H-M   'P 1'
#
loop_
_entity.id
_entity.type
_entity.pdbx_description
1 polymer ?
#
loop_
_entity_poly.entity_id
_entity_poly.type
_entity_poly.pdbx_seq_one_letter_code
_entity_poly.pdbx_strand_id
1 'polypeptide(L)'
;GMEEKYVALDIGPIGTLLSPLGTLSFEEAYDIFKEQVVIGANAGTDLILIETMTDLYELKAAILAAKENSHLPVFATMSFQDNGRTFTGTDVKTFVFTAEALAVDVLGVNCSLGPKQLQAIVDELLKYSSTPIMVQANAGLPKFHDNTEYYDISPDEYSQEINIMAEKGVTMFGGCCGTTPEYIQRIISSLYGLRPKEITKKNFTAATSSAKTVFLGEEVKIIGERINPTGKKRLKEALKENNLDYIIREAI
;
A
#
# COMPACT_ATOMS: atom_id res chain seq x y z
N GLY A 1 14.08 -29.72 -0.48
CA GLY A 1 15.31 -28.93 -0.35
C GLY A 1 14.92 -27.49 -0.51
N MET A 2 15.54 -26.55 0.21
CA MET A 2 15.26 -25.14 -0.03
C MET A 2 15.86 -24.76 -1.39
N GLU A 3 15.04 -24.85 -2.43
CA GLU A 3 15.27 -24.26 -3.75
C GLU A 3 15.42 -22.73 -3.62
N GLU A 4 15.94 -22.12 -4.70
CA GLU A 4 16.37 -20.73 -4.85
C GLU A 4 15.62 -19.72 -3.96
N LYS A 5 16.38 -18.84 -3.31
CA LYS A 5 15.86 -17.74 -2.49
C LYS A 5 15.94 -16.46 -3.29
N TYR A 6 14.92 -15.62 -3.14
CA TYR A 6 14.90 -14.28 -3.70
C TYR A 6 15.35 -13.25 -2.66
N VAL A 7 16.02 -12.21 -3.11
CA VAL A 7 16.46 -11.05 -2.34
C VAL A 7 15.66 -9.84 -2.78
N ALA A 8 14.92 -9.24 -1.84
CA ALA A 8 14.18 -8.01 -2.07
C ALA A 8 15.06 -6.78 -1.75
N LEU A 9 15.01 -5.77 -2.61
CA LEU A 9 15.33 -4.40 -2.22
C LEU A 9 14.14 -3.85 -1.42
N ASP A 10 14.31 -3.74 -0.12
CA ASP A 10 13.28 -3.26 0.79
C ASP A 10 13.37 -1.73 0.96
N ILE A 11 12.27 -1.03 0.67
CA ILE A 11 12.18 0.44 0.65
C ILE A 11 10.99 0.88 1.50
N GLY A 12 11.27 1.55 2.62
CA GLY A 12 10.25 2.17 3.47
C GLY A 12 9.88 3.60 3.04
N PRO A 13 8.96 4.26 3.78
CA PRO A 13 8.64 5.66 3.58
C PRO A 13 9.83 6.57 3.90
N ILE A 14 9.89 7.73 3.23
CA ILE A 14 10.88 8.80 3.48
C ILE A 14 10.70 9.38 4.90
N GLY A 15 9.47 9.32 5.43
CA GLY A 15 9.13 9.83 6.76
C GLY A 15 8.85 11.34 6.78
N THR A 16 8.72 11.97 5.61
CA THR A 16 8.30 13.37 5.45
C THR A 16 7.07 13.44 4.57
N LEU A 17 6.04 14.18 5.01
CA LEU A 17 4.81 14.34 4.23
C LEU A 17 5.06 15.15 2.95
N LEU A 18 4.42 14.72 1.86
CA LEU A 18 4.45 15.45 0.59
C LEU A 18 3.56 16.69 0.66
N SER A 19 3.90 17.71 -0.13
CA SER A 19 3.06 18.88 -0.34
C SER A 19 1.70 18.48 -0.92
N PRO A 20 0.58 19.05 -0.42
CA PRO A 20 0.50 20.21 0.47
C PRO A 20 0.42 19.88 1.98
N LEU A 21 0.45 18.60 2.38
CA LEU A 21 0.38 18.20 3.79
C LEU A 21 1.71 18.42 4.53
N GLY A 22 2.82 18.35 3.78
CA GLY A 22 4.15 18.72 4.22
C GLY A 22 4.86 19.60 3.19
N THR A 23 6.18 19.48 3.14
CA THR A 23 7.05 20.38 2.36
C THR A 23 7.76 19.69 1.20
N LEU A 24 7.82 18.35 1.19
CA LEU A 24 8.52 17.61 0.16
C LEU A 24 7.70 17.62 -1.13
N SER A 25 8.29 18.01 -2.25
CA SER A 25 7.60 17.90 -3.54
C SER A 25 7.51 16.44 -4.00
N PHE A 26 6.61 16.17 -4.93
CA PHE A 26 6.46 14.83 -5.50
C PHE A 26 7.72 14.43 -6.28
N GLU A 27 8.30 15.39 -7.01
CA GLU A 27 9.51 15.22 -7.82
C GLU A 27 10.72 14.91 -6.94
N GLU A 28 10.89 15.60 -5.82
CA GLU A 28 11.96 15.28 -4.86
C GLU A 28 11.77 13.89 -4.24
N ALA A 29 10.55 13.52 -3.87
CA ALA A 29 10.26 12.18 -3.36
C ALA A 29 10.59 11.10 -4.41
N TYR A 30 10.20 11.32 -5.66
CA TYR A 30 10.53 10.42 -6.78
C TYR A 30 12.04 10.26 -6.93
N ASP A 31 12.81 11.35 -6.92
CA ASP A 31 14.27 11.30 -7.09
C ASP A 31 14.95 10.54 -5.94
N ILE A 32 14.48 10.70 -4.70
CA ILE A 32 14.95 9.95 -3.53
C ILE A 32 14.72 8.44 -3.70
N PHE A 33 13.53 8.03 -4.16
CA PHE A 33 13.25 6.62 -4.40
C PHE A 33 14.03 6.06 -5.59
N LYS A 34 14.18 6.86 -6.65
CA LYS A 34 14.93 6.47 -7.85
C LYS A 34 16.38 6.15 -7.52
N GLU A 35 17.04 6.94 -6.69
CA GLU A 35 18.41 6.68 -6.26
C GLU A 35 18.54 5.28 -5.63
N GLN A 36 17.66 4.95 -4.68
CA GLN A 36 17.64 3.65 -4.01
C GLN A 36 17.36 2.50 -5.00
N VAL A 37 16.36 2.66 -5.87
CA VAL A 37 15.99 1.69 -6.90
C VAL A 37 17.16 1.38 -7.83
N VAL A 38 17.83 2.41 -8.36
CA VAL A 38 18.96 2.24 -9.30
C VAL A 38 20.12 1.53 -8.61
N ILE A 39 20.43 1.88 -7.36
CA ILE A 39 21.51 1.24 -6.61
C ILE A 39 21.18 -0.23 -6.33
N GLY A 40 19.99 -0.53 -5.81
CA GLY A 40 19.61 -1.89 -5.46
C GLY A 40 19.48 -2.81 -6.68
N ALA A 41 18.91 -2.31 -7.78
CA ALA A 41 18.84 -3.07 -9.03
C ALA A 41 20.25 -3.40 -9.57
N ASN A 42 21.18 -2.45 -9.56
CA ASN A 42 22.58 -2.69 -9.98
C ASN A 42 23.34 -3.63 -9.03
N ALA A 43 22.94 -3.70 -7.76
CA ALA A 43 23.47 -4.66 -6.80
C ALA A 43 22.95 -6.10 -7.02
N GLY A 44 21.97 -6.29 -7.92
CA GLY A 44 21.47 -7.60 -8.32
C GLY A 44 20.36 -8.15 -7.42
N THR A 45 19.50 -7.30 -6.85
CA THR A 45 18.28 -7.75 -6.16
C THR A 45 17.29 -8.36 -7.14
N ASP A 46 16.45 -9.28 -6.67
CA ASP A 46 15.50 -10.02 -7.50
C ASP A 46 14.14 -9.31 -7.65
N LEU A 47 13.79 -8.47 -6.67
CA LEU A 47 12.54 -7.70 -6.65
C LEU A 47 12.70 -6.43 -5.82
N ILE A 48 11.73 -5.53 -5.92
CA ILE A 48 11.62 -4.32 -5.10
C ILE A 48 10.37 -4.44 -4.24
N LEU A 49 10.52 -4.32 -2.92
CA LEU A 49 9.43 -4.25 -1.95
C LEU A 49 9.34 -2.83 -1.42
N ILE A 50 8.29 -2.11 -1.80
CA ILE A 50 7.95 -0.81 -1.26
C ILE A 50 6.97 -1.04 -0.11
N GLU A 51 7.42 -0.92 1.13
CA GLU A 51 6.64 -1.33 2.30
C GLU A 51 6.31 -0.19 3.27
N THR A 52 5.31 -0.44 4.12
CA THR A 52 4.92 0.42 5.24
C THR A 52 4.51 1.84 4.82
N MET A 53 4.05 2.02 3.57
CA MET A 53 3.60 3.33 3.10
C MET A 53 2.29 3.73 3.79
N THR A 54 2.22 4.98 4.23
CA THR A 54 1.02 5.54 4.91
C THR A 54 0.40 6.71 4.15
N ASP A 55 1.10 7.23 3.14
CA ASP A 55 0.64 8.20 2.16
C ASP A 55 0.59 7.55 0.77
N LEU A 56 -0.58 7.55 0.14
CA LEU A 56 -0.77 7.02 -1.20
C LEU A 56 0.01 7.82 -2.26
N TYR A 57 0.21 9.12 -2.04
CA TYR A 57 0.92 9.96 -2.98
C TYR A 57 2.43 9.70 -2.94
N GLU A 58 2.98 9.48 -1.74
CA GLU A 58 4.36 9.00 -1.55
C GLU A 58 4.56 7.62 -2.17
N LEU A 59 3.65 6.67 -1.90
CA LEU A 59 3.68 5.34 -2.52
C LEU A 59 3.69 5.44 -4.05
N LYS A 60 2.88 6.33 -4.64
CA LYS A 60 2.87 6.55 -6.07
C LYS A 60 4.22 7.04 -6.60
N ALA A 61 4.90 7.94 -5.90
CA ALA A 61 6.25 8.38 -6.26
C ALA A 61 7.24 7.20 -6.26
N ALA A 62 7.19 6.37 -5.21
CA ALA A 62 8.04 5.19 -5.09
C ALA A 62 7.79 4.16 -6.21
N ILE A 63 6.52 3.85 -6.51
CA ILE A 63 6.18 2.90 -7.57
C ILE A 63 6.65 3.43 -8.92
N LEU A 64 6.42 4.71 -9.24
CA LEU A 64 6.88 5.29 -10.51
C LEU A 64 8.40 5.25 -10.62
N ALA A 65 9.12 5.63 -9.55
CA ALA A 65 10.58 5.53 -9.51
C ALA A 65 11.07 4.10 -9.77
N ALA A 66 10.41 3.10 -9.17
CA ALA A 66 10.71 1.69 -9.38
C ALA A 66 10.44 1.23 -10.83
N LYS A 67 9.24 1.47 -11.35
CA LYS A 67 8.81 0.99 -12.69
C LYS A 67 9.55 1.69 -13.83
N GLU A 68 9.97 2.93 -13.66
CA GLU A 68 10.66 3.71 -14.71
C GLU A 68 12.18 3.48 -14.74
N ASN A 69 12.78 3.00 -13.65
CA ASN A 69 14.24 2.87 -13.52
C ASN A 69 14.72 1.44 -13.26
N SER A 70 13.82 0.45 -13.31
CA SER A 70 14.12 -0.97 -13.13
C SER A 70 13.15 -1.86 -13.91
N HIS A 71 13.58 -3.08 -14.21
CA HIS A 71 12.75 -4.15 -14.77
C HIS A 71 12.34 -5.20 -13.73
N LEU A 72 12.73 -5.00 -12.47
CA LEU A 72 12.41 -5.91 -11.38
C LEU A 72 10.91 -5.88 -11.04
N PRO A 73 10.33 -7.00 -10.59
CA PRO A 73 8.98 -7.02 -10.03
C PRO A 73 8.85 -6.02 -8.87
N VAL A 74 7.73 -5.30 -8.84
CA VAL A 74 7.45 -4.29 -7.81
C VAL A 74 6.32 -4.75 -6.92
N PHE A 75 6.63 -4.91 -5.64
CA PHE A 75 5.69 -5.24 -4.58
C PHE A 75 5.41 -3.95 -3.80
N ALA A 76 4.14 -3.71 -3.47
CA ALA A 76 3.73 -2.50 -2.78
C ALA A 76 2.80 -2.83 -1.62
N THR A 77 3.14 -2.39 -0.40
CA THR A 77 2.24 -2.51 0.75
C THR A 77 1.95 -1.15 1.37
N MET A 78 0.74 -1.03 1.90
CA MET A 78 0.37 0.08 2.77
C MET A 78 0.09 -0.42 4.18
N SER A 79 0.30 0.45 5.16
CA SER A 79 0.01 0.20 6.56
C SER A 79 -1.30 0.87 6.97
N PHE A 80 -2.26 0.06 7.42
CA PHE A 80 -3.63 0.49 7.75
C PHE A 80 -3.88 0.48 9.27
N GLN A 81 -4.73 1.39 9.71
CA GLN A 81 -5.31 1.40 11.06
C GLN A 81 -6.53 0.46 11.13
N ASP A 82 -7.00 0.20 12.34
CA ASP A 82 -8.16 -0.67 12.62
C ASP A 82 -9.47 -0.23 11.93
N ASN A 83 -9.59 1.06 11.63
CA ASN A 83 -10.70 1.65 10.90
C ASN A 83 -10.65 1.42 9.37
N GLY A 84 -9.65 0.68 8.87
CA GLY A 84 -9.48 0.38 7.45
C GLY A 84 -8.91 1.52 6.62
N ARG A 85 -8.28 2.52 7.25
CA ARG A 85 -7.63 3.65 6.58
C ARG A 85 -6.17 3.80 6.99
N THR A 86 -5.36 4.36 6.09
CA THR A 86 -3.99 4.76 6.39
C THR A 86 -3.98 6.06 7.21
N PHE A 87 -2.80 6.46 7.70
CA PHE A 87 -2.62 7.73 8.42
C PHE A 87 -3.16 8.95 7.65
N THR A 88 -2.96 8.98 6.33
CA THR A 88 -3.45 10.07 5.45
C THR A 88 -4.90 9.87 4.97
N GLY A 89 -5.57 8.82 5.45
CA GLY A 89 -6.98 8.56 5.20
C GLY A 89 -7.29 7.71 3.97
N THR A 90 -6.30 7.12 3.30
CA THR A 90 -6.50 6.21 2.17
C THR A 90 -7.25 4.95 2.61
N ASP A 91 -8.36 4.62 1.95
CA ASP A 91 -9.06 3.35 2.15
C ASP A 91 -8.53 2.24 1.22
N VAL A 92 -8.80 0.97 1.59
CA VAL A 92 -8.21 -0.21 0.94
C VAL A 92 -8.47 -0.24 -0.58
N LYS A 93 -9.71 -0.01 -1.02
CA LYS A 93 -10.06 0.02 -2.46
C LYS A 93 -9.33 1.13 -3.22
N THR A 94 -9.13 2.29 -2.60
CA THR A 94 -8.41 3.42 -3.22
C THR A 94 -6.94 3.06 -3.42
N PHE A 95 -6.33 2.39 -2.44
CA PHE A 95 -4.99 1.82 -2.57
C PHE A 95 -4.94 0.79 -3.72
N VAL A 96 -5.82 -0.22 -3.71
CA VAL A 96 -5.85 -1.29 -4.72
C VAL A 96 -5.92 -0.72 -6.14
N PHE A 97 -6.92 0.10 -6.44
CA PHE A 97 -7.09 0.62 -7.80
C PHE A 97 -5.94 1.53 -8.25
N THR A 98 -5.33 2.26 -7.31
CA THR A 98 -4.17 3.10 -7.63
C THR A 98 -2.94 2.24 -7.91
N ALA A 99 -2.66 1.24 -7.07
CA ALA A 99 -1.52 0.34 -7.23
C ALA A 99 -1.63 -0.49 -8.52
N GLU A 100 -2.82 -1.02 -8.83
CA GLU A 100 -3.07 -1.74 -10.08
C GLU A 100 -2.93 -0.86 -11.32
N ALA A 101 -3.41 0.40 -11.26
CA ALA A 101 -3.24 1.35 -12.36
C ALA A 101 -1.77 1.70 -12.62
N LEU A 102 -0.90 1.56 -11.60
CA LEU A 102 0.55 1.70 -11.71
C LEU A 102 1.26 0.37 -12.04
N ALA A 103 0.50 -0.70 -12.29
CA ALA A 103 0.99 -2.01 -12.67
C ALA A 103 2.01 -2.62 -11.69
N VAL A 104 1.73 -2.54 -10.38
CA VAL A 104 2.47 -3.33 -9.38
C VAL A 104 2.22 -4.83 -9.59
N ASP A 105 3.23 -5.63 -9.31
CA ASP A 105 3.21 -7.08 -9.51
C ASP A 105 2.57 -7.81 -8.32
N VAL A 106 2.70 -7.24 -7.12
CA VAL A 106 2.03 -7.69 -5.88
C VAL A 106 1.63 -6.46 -5.07
N LEU A 107 0.45 -6.51 -4.45
CA LEU A 107 0.02 -5.49 -3.50
C LEU A 107 -0.30 -6.12 -2.14
N GLY A 108 -0.33 -5.34 -1.07
CA GLY A 108 -0.60 -5.95 0.23
C GLY A 108 -0.66 -5.01 1.42
N VAL A 109 -0.57 -5.62 2.58
CA VAL A 109 -0.59 -4.92 3.87
C VAL A 109 0.52 -5.47 4.77
N ASN A 110 1.20 -4.57 5.45
CA ASN A 110 2.16 -4.92 6.49
C ASN A 110 2.07 -3.95 7.67
N CYS A 111 2.64 -4.35 8.81
CA CYS A 111 2.75 -3.55 10.02
C CYS A 111 1.39 -3.10 10.62
N SER A 112 1.43 -2.21 11.61
CA SER A 112 0.34 -1.63 12.43
C SER A 112 -0.54 -2.59 13.22
N LEU A 113 -0.92 -3.72 12.64
CA LEU A 113 -1.96 -4.61 13.14
C LEU A 113 -1.45 -6.05 13.24
N GLY A 114 -2.00 -6.79 14.20
CA GLY A 114 -1.84 -8.23 14.29
C GLY A 114 -2.64 -8.96 13.20
N PRO A 115 -2.37 -10.26 12.99
CA PRO A 115 -2.97 -11.02 11.89
C PRO A 115 -4.50 -11.11 12.00
N LYS A 116 -5.05 -11.21 13.22
CA LYS A 116 -6.50 -11.21 13.43
C LYS A 116 -7.17 -9.91 12.99
N GLN A 117 -6.58 -8.76 13.32
CA GLN A 117 -7.12 -7.45 12.93
C GLN A 117 -7.01 -7.24 11.42
N LEU A 118 -5.94 -7.75 10.79
CA LEU A 118 -5.76 -7.67 9.34
C LEU A 118 -6.78 -8.48 8.53
N GLN A 119 -7.53 -9.42 9.14
CA GLN A 119 -8.55 -10.19 8.43
C GLN A 119 -9.55 -9.29 7.68
N ALA A 120 -10.02 -8.21 8.29
CA ALA A 120 -10.97 -7.29 7.66
C ALA A 120 -10.35 -6.51 6.47
N ILE A 121 -9.06 -6.13 6.60
CA ILE A 121 -8.31 -5.48 5.52
C ILE A 121 -8.09 -6.45 4.35
N VAL A 122 -7.74 -7.70 4.66
CA VAL A 122 -7.56 -8.78 3.68
C VAL A 122 -8.85 -9.06 2.92
N ASP A 123 -10.00 -9.06 3.60
CA ASP A 123 -11.30 -9.24 2.95
C ASP A 123 -11.58 -8.12 1.92
N GLU A 124 -11.24 -6.87 2.23
CA GLU A 124 -11.33 -5.77 1.26
C GLU A 124 -10.30 -5.92 0.12
N LEU A 125 -9.04 -6.26 0.43
CA LEU A 125 -8.02 -6.48 -0.60
C LEU A 125 -8.45 -7.55 -1.61
N LEU A 126 -8.92 -8.71 -1.14
CA LEU A 126 -9.38 -9.82 -1.98
C LEU A 126 -10.66 -9.49 -2.78
N LYS A 127 -11.50 -8.60 -2.24
CA LYS A 127 -12.71 -8.13 -2.91
C LYS A 127 -12.38 -7.29 -4.14
N TYR A 128 -11.42 -6.37 -4.03
CA TYR A 128 -11.13 -5.39 -5.10
C TYR A 128 -9.94 -5.76 -5.99
N SER A 129 -8.98 -6.54 -5.50
CA SER A 129 -7.74 -6.84 -6.23
C SER A 129 -7.90 -7.92 -7.30
N SER A 130 -7.29 -7.66 -8.45
CA SER A 130 -6.93 -8.57 -9.54
C SER A 130 -5.44 -8.91 -9.56
N THR A 131 -4.66 -8.37 -8.61
CA THR A 131 -3.22 -8.57 -8.41
C THR A 131 -2.99 -9.49 -7.19
N PRO A 132 -1.94 -10.34 -7.19
CA PRO A 132 -1.63 -11.18 -6.02
C PRO A 132 -1.46 -10.35 -4.75
N ILE A 133 -1.84 -10.93 -3.61
CA ILE A 133 -1.82 -10.25 -2.31
C ILE A 133 -0.73 -10.83 -1.41
N MET A 134 0.01 -9.93 -0.75
CA MET A 134 0.93 -10.25 0.34
C MET A 134 0.46 -9.70 1.70
N VAL A 135 0.79 -10.43 2.77
CA VAL A 135 0.53 -10.01 4.15
C VAL A 135 1.77 -10.22 5.03
N GLN A 136 2.16 -9.18 5.76
CA GLN A 136 3.21 -9.23 6.79
C GLN A 136 2.70 -8.58 8.09
N ALA A 137 1.96 -9.34 8.90
CA ALA A 137 1.38 -8.82 10.15
C ALA A 137 2.44 -8.64 11.25
N ASN A 138 2.17 -7.76 12.22
CA ASN A 138 2.92 -7.73 13.47
C ASN A 138 2.60 -8.96 14.33
N ALA A 139 3.50 -9.35 15.24
CA ALA A 139 3.27 -10.44 16.21
C ALA A 139 2.24 -10.10 17.31
N GLY A 140 1.33 -9.16 17.05
CA GLY A 140 0.39 -8.59 18.02
C GLY A 140 0.33 -7.07 17.91
N LEU A 141 -0.56 -6.48 18.70
CA LEU A 141 -0.49 -5.04 18.94
C LEU A 141 0.60 -4.79 19.99
N PRO A 142 1.39 -3.72 19.85
CA PRO A 142 2.41 -3.40 20.83
C PRO A 142 1.78 -3.15 22.20
N LYS A 143 2.27 -3.86 23.21
CA LYS A 143 1.88 -3.70 24.61
C LYS A 143 3.06 -3.20 25.41
N PHE A 144 2.81 -2.39 26.43
CA PHE A 144 3.84 -1.88 27.31
C PHE A 144 3.77 -2.56 28.67
N HIS A 145 4.89 -3.10 29.12
CA HIS A 145 5.11 -3.50 30.50
C HIS A 145 6.48 -2.98 30.95
N ASP A 146 6.53 -2.26 32.06
CA ASP A 146 7.76 -1.68 32.61
C ASP A 146 8.64 -0.93 31.59
N ASN A 147 8.02 -0.05 30.78
CA ASN A 147 8.65 0.71 29.68
C ASN A 147 9.32 -0.15 28.59
N THR A 148 9.04 -1.45 28.54
CA THR A 148 9.44 -2.35 27.48
C THR A 148 8.23 -2.72 26.63
N GLU A 149 8.36 -2.54 25.31
CA GLU A 149 7.34 -2.95 24.34
C GLU A 149 7.45 -4.47 24.12
N TYR A 150 6.32 -5.18 24.21
CA TYR A 150 6.23 -6.61 23.92
C TYR A 150 4.98 -6.92 23.09
N TYR A 151 5.03 -8.05 22.40
CA TYR A 151 3.99 -8.58 21.53
C TYR A 151 3.46 -9.88 22.12
N ASP A 152 2.15 -10.12 22.04
CA ASP A 152 1.48 -11.15 22.85
C ASP A 152 0.85 -12.30 22.05
N ILE A 153 1.03 -12.35 20.73
CA ILE A 153 0.51 -13.44 19.90
C ILE A 153 1.58 -14.50 19.74
N SER A 154 1.29 -15.75 20.10
CA SER A 154 2.23 -16.85 19.88
C SER A 154 2.41 -17.19 18.38
N PRO A 155 3.53 -17.83 17.98
CA PRO A 155 3.70 -18.33 16.62
C PRO A 155 2.54 -19.21 16.13
N ASP A 156 1.96 -20.01 17.03
CA ASP A 156 0.84 -20.89 16.74
C ASP A 156 -0.42 -20.09 16.41
N GLU A 157 -0.81 -19.13 17.25
CA GLU A 157 -1.95 -18.24 17.02
C GLU A 157 -1.75 -17.40 15.74
N TYR A 158 -0.53 -16.91 15.52
CA TYR A 158 -0.19 -16.18 14.30
C TYR A 158 -0.45 -17.03 13.05
N SER A 159 0.07 -18.26 13.04
CA SER A 159 -0.06 -19.17 11.89
C SER A 159 -1.49 -19.62 11.61
N GLN A 160 -2.35 -19.71 12.63
CA GLN A 160 -3.76 -20.04 12.45
C GLN A 160 -4.47 -18.96 11.62
N GLU A 161 -4.25 -17.69 11.94
CA GLU A 161 -4.82 -16.56 11.20
C GLU A 161 -4.26 -16.48 9.76
N ILE A 162 -2.97 -16.78 9.58
CA ILE A 162 -2.33 -16.85 8.25
C ILE A 162 -2.96 -17.96 7.39
N ASN A 163 -3.22 -19.14 7.97
CA ASN A 163 -3.91 -20.22 7.27
C ASN A 163 -5.30 -19.80 6.79
N ILE A 164 -6.06 -19.08 7.61
CA ILE A 164 -7.37 -18.53 7.22
C ILE A 164 -7.21 -17.58 6.02
N MET A 165 -6.21 -16.69 6.03
CA MET A 165 -5.96 -15.78 4.91
C MET A 165 -5.54 -16.53 3.63
N ALA A 166 -4.75 -17.59 3.75
CA ALA A 166 -4.36 -18.44 2.63
C ALA A 166 -5.57 -19.14 2.02
N GLU A 167 -6.46 -19.67 2.86
CA GLU A 167 -7.73 -20.25 2.42
C GLU A 167 -8.64 -19.20 1.77
N LYS A 168 -8.58 -17.93 2.15
CA LYS A 168 -9.33 -16.85 1.48
C LYS A 168 -8.74 -16.48 0.10
N GLY A 169 -7.43 -16.62 -0.07
CA GLY A 169 -6.75 -16.42 -1.36
C GLY A 169 -5.52 -15.50 -1.32
N VAL A 170 -5.02 -15.13 -0.13
CA VAL A 170 -3.72 -14.47 -0.02
C VAL A 170 -2.61 -15.43 -0.46
N THR A 171 -1.66 -14.93 -1.25
CA THR A 171 -0.68 -15.76 -1.95
C THR A 171 0.71 -15.71 -1.35
N MET A 172 1.02 -14.67 -0.58
CA MET A 172 2.34 -14.45 0.00
C MET A 172 2.23 -14.01 1.45
N PHE A 173 3.10 -14.54 2.30
CA PHE A 173 3.08 -14.31 3.75
C PHE A 173 4.48 -14.06 4.27
N GLY A 174 4.57 -13.18 5.25
CA GLY A 174 5.77 -12.95 6.04
C GLY A 174 5.41 -12.41 7.41
N GLY A 175 6.39 -11.82 8.08
CA GLY A 175 6.22 -11.16 9.37
C GLY A 175 6.78 -9.74 9.33
N CYS A 176 6.24 -8.87 10.18
CA CYS A 176 6.75 -7.52 10.42
C CYS A 176 7.23 -7.40 11.88
N CYS A 177 6.92 -6.30 12.58
CA CYS A 177 7.41 -6.06 13.94
C CYS A 177 7.01 -7.16 14.94
N GLY A 178 7.96 -7.56 15.78
CA GLY A 178 7.78 -8.59 16.81
C GLY A 178 7.87 -10.03 16.30
N THR A 179 7.91 -10.26 14.98
CA THR A 179 8.08 -11.61 14.44
C THR A 179 9.54 -12.07 14.49
N THR A 180 9.73 -13.39 14.62
CA THR A 180 11.05 -14.04 14.72
C THR A 180 11.13 -15.22 13.74
N PRO A 181 12.30 -15.84 13.53
CA PRO A 181 12.40 -17.05 12.71
C PRO A 181 11.45 -18.18 13.11
N GLU A 182 11.05 -18.26 14.39
CA GLU A 182 10.07 -19.24 14.88
C GLU A 182 8.68 -19.03 14.24
N TYR A 183 8.24 -17.78 14.09
CA TYR A 183 6.99 -17.45 13.40
C TYR A 183 7.06 -17.88 11.94
N ILE A 184 8.17 -17.61 11.25
CA ILE A 184 8.36 -17.98 9.85
C ILE A 184 8.34 -19.51 9.69
N GLN A 185 9.01 -20.26 10.57
CA GLN A 185 8.96 -21.72 10.57
C GLN A 185 7.54 -22.25 10.78
N ARG A 186 6.78 -21.60 11.68
CA ARG A 186 5.41 -22.00 11.94
C ARG A 186 4.48 -21.68 10.76
N ILE A 187 4.63 -20.53 10.11
CA ILE A 187 3.93 -20.19 8.86
C ILE A 187 4.20 -21.26 7.80
N ILE A 188 5.47 -21.58 7.52
CA ILE A 188 5.87 -22.60 6.55
C ILE A 188 5.21 -23.95 6.86
N SER A 189 5.24 -24.37 8.12
CA SER A 189 4.64 -25.63 8.56
C SER A 189 3.13 -25.63 8.41
N SER A 190 2.48 -24.51 8.74
CA SER A 190 1.03 -24.35 8.69
C SER A 190 0.47 -24.35 7.26
N LEU A 191 1.22 -23.79 6.31
CA LEU A 191 0.88 -23.70 4.90
C LEU A 191 1.32 -24.92 4.09
N TYR A 192 1.98 -25.90 4.72
CA TYR A 192 2.53 -27.06 4.01
C TYR A 192 1.42 -27.85 3.30
N GLY A 193 1.57 -28.03 1.99
CA GLY A 193 0.61 -28.75 1.15
C GLY A 193 -0.52 -27.89 0.58
N LEU A 194 -0.67 -26.63 1.01
CA LEU A 194 -1.57 -25.69 0.37
C LEU A 194 -0.99 -25.20 -0.97
N ARG A 195 -1.88 -24.91 -1.92
CA ARG A 195 -1.53 -24.26 -3.18
C ARG A 195 -2.20 -22.89 -3.23
N PRO A 196 -1.50 -21.85 -3.72
CA PRO A 196 -2.11 -20.54 -3.94
C PRO A 196 -3.37 -20.67 -4.81
N LYS A 197 -4.42 -19.94 -4.44
CA LYS A 197 -5.65 -19.87 -5.25
C LYS A 197 -5.39 -19.08 -6.53
N GLU A 198 -6.14 -19.40 -7.59
CA GLU A 198 -6.10 -18.62 -8.81
C GLU A 198 -6.64 -17.20 -8.58
N ILE A 199 -5.94 -16.22 -9.16
CA ILE A 199 -6.29 -14.82 -9.03
C ILE A 199 -7.46 -14.51 -9.97
N THR A 200 -8.56 -14.05 -9.40
CA THR A 200 -9.76 -13.68 -10.16
C THR A 200 -9.68 -12.22 -10.57
N LYS A 201 -9.67 -11.96 -11.88
CA LYS A 201 -9.75 -10.58 -12.40
C LYS A 201 -11.09 -9.93 -12.02
N LYS A 202 -11.02 -8.71 -11.52
CA LYS A 202 -12.18 -7.87 -11.17
C LYS A 202 -12.45 -6.88 -12.31
N ASN A 203 -13.72 -6.54 -12.50
CA ASN A 203 -14.17 -5.63 -13.57
C ASN A 203 -14.77 -4.36 -12.98
N PHE A 204 -14.00 -3.62 -12.19
CA PHE A 204 -14.40 -2.31 -11.68
C PHE A 204 -13.92 -1.21 -12.62
N THR A 205 -14.77 -0.20 -12.83
CA THR A 205 -14.35 1.08 -13.44
C THR A 205 -14.50 2.16 -12.38
N ALA A 206 -13.41 2.85 -12.03
CA ALA A 206 -13.43 3.84 -10.97
C ALA A 206 -12.42 4.95 -11.20
N ALA A 207 -12.66 6.10 -10.55
CA ALA A 207 -11.69 7.17 -10.38
C ALA A 207 -11.32 7.31 -8.90
N THR A 208 -10.05 7.56 -8.60
CA THR A 208 -9.53 7.68 -7.23
C THR A 208 -8.95 9.06 -6.96
N SER A 209 -9.10 9.53 -5.72
CA SER A 209 -8.26 10.56 -5.11
C SER A 209 -7.29 9.92 -4.12
N SER A 210 -6.64 10.69 -3.25
CA SER A 210 -5.81 10.14 -2.18
C SER A 210 -6.59 9.30 -1.15
N ALA A 211 -7.88 9.59 -0.94
CA ALA A 211 -8.66 9.03 0.17
C ALA A 211 -10.01 8.40 -0.22
N LYS A 212 -10.46 8.59 -1.48
CA LYS A 212 -11.79 8.18 -1.92
C LYS A 212 -11.76 7.59 -3.33
N THR A 213 -12.59 6.58 -3.50
CA THR A 213 -12.91 5.98 -4.81
C THR A 213 -14.34 6.33 -5.22
N VAL A 214 -14.53 6.67 -6.49
CA VAL A 214 -15.84 6.85 -7.14
C VAL A 214 -15.98 5.81 -8.25
N PHE A 215 -16.91 4.87 -8.10
CA PHE A 215 -17.25 3.89 -9.13
C PHE A 215 -18.05 4.53 -10.27
N LEU A 216 -17.77 4.11 -11.50
CA LEU A 216 -18.41 4.57 -12.72
C LEU A 216 -19.21 3.41 -13.34
N GLY A 217 -20.41 3.70 -13.86
CA GLY A 217 -21.20 2.76 -14.66
C GLY A 217 -22.59 2.43 -14.12
N GLU A 218 -22.77 2.36 -12.80
CA GLU A 218 -24.08 1.98 -12.20
C GLU A 218 -25.04 3.16 -12.04
N GLU A 219 -24.49 4.36 -11.83
CA GLU A 219 -25.27 5.56 -11.54
C GLU A 219 -24.64 6.78 -12.23
N VAL A 220 -25.45 7.81 -12.46
CA VAL A 220 -24.95 9.11 -12.91
C VAL A 220 -24.04 9.71 -11.85
N LYS A 221 -22.82 10.10 -12.25
CA LYS A 221 -21.87 10.82 -11.40
C LYS A 221 -21.75 12.26 -11.89
N ILE A 222 -21.76 13.20 -10.95
CA ILE A 222 -21.64 14.64 -11.25
C ILE A 222 -20.16 14.99 -11.28
N ILE A 223 -19.72 15.58 -12.38
CA ILE A 223 -18.36 16.13 -12.54
C ILE A 223 -18.48 17.65 -12.44
N GLY A 224 -17.84 18.24 -11.43
CA GLY A 224 -17.86 19.68 -11.22
C GLY A 224 -17.12 20.43 -12.33
N GLU A 225 -17.77 21.39 -12.97
CA GLU A 225 -17.18 22.22 -14.04
C GLU A 225 -16.63 23.57 -13.57
N ARG A 226 -16.73 23.87 -12.26
CA ARG A 226 -16.50 25.23 -11.74
C ARG A 226 -15.07 25.71 -11.85
N ILE A 227 -14.09 24.82 -11.71
CA ILE A 227 -12.66 25.12 -11.89
C ILE A 227 -12.34 25.17 -13.39
N ASN A 228 -12.98 26.11 -14.09
CA ASN A 228 -12.77 26.39 -15.50
C ASN A 228 -12.59 27.90 -15.65
N PRO A 229 -11.38 28.40 -15.95
CA PRO A 229 -11.11 29.83 -16.04
C PRO A 229 -11.82 30.50 -17.22
N THR A 230 -12.39 29.75 -18.16
CA THR A 230 -13.10 30.29 -19.33
C THR A 230 -14.26 31.17 -18.89
N GLY A 231 -14.23 32.44 -19.28
CA GLY A 231 -15.23 33.44 -18.87
C GLY A 231 -15.17 33.92 -17.41
N LYS A 232 -14.32 33.34 -16.55
CA LYS A 232 -14.25 33.67 -15.11
C LYS A 232 -13.04 34.55 -14.79
N LYS A 233 -13.22 35.88 -14.85
CA LYS A 233 -12.13 36.85 -14.58
C LYS A 233 -11.44 36.60 -13.24
N ARG A 234 -12.20 36.42 -12.15
CA ARG A 234 -11.64 36.21 -10.81
C ARG A 234 -10.84 34.91 -10.70
N LEU A 235 -11.32 33.81 -11.28
CA LEU A 235 -10.59 32.54 -11.29
C LEU A 235 -9.30 32.63 -12.11
N LYS A 236 -9.31 33.35 -13.25
CA LYS A 236 -8.08 33.61 -14.03
C LYS A 236 -7.04 34.38 -13.23
N GLU A 237 -7.45 35.42 -12.50
CA GLU A 237 -6.57 36.20 -11.63
C GLU A 237 -6.03 35.32 -10.49
N ALA A 238 -6.90 34.59 -9.80
CA ALA A 238 -6.52 33.68 -8.73
C ALA A 238 -5.49 32.63 -9.17
N LEU A 239 -5.65 32.06 -10.37
CA LEU A 239 -4.66 31.13 -10.93
C LEU A 239 -3.31 31.80 -11.20
N LYS A 240 -3.29 33.03 -11.73
CA LYS A 240 -2.04 33.78 -11.98
C LYS A 240 -1.34 34.20 -10.70
N GLU A 241 -2.10 34.54 -9.67
CA GLU A 241 -1.61 34.94 -8.35
C GLU A 241 -1.27 33.73 -7.46
N ASN A 242 -1.46 32.51 -7.95
CA ASN A 242 -1.35 31.26 -7.17
C ASN A 242 -2.17 31.28 -5.88
N ASN A 243 -3.37 31.88 -5.93
CA ASN A 243 -4.30 31.96 -4.81
C ASN A 243 -5.04 30.62 -4.64
N LEU A 244 -4.35 29.65 -4.03
CA LEU A 244 -4.86 28.29 -3.80
C LEU A 244 -6.11 28.29 -2.92
N ASP A 245 -6.21 29.18 -1.93
CA ASP A 245 -7.39 29.29 -1.05
C ASP A 245 -8.68 29.60 -1.83
N TYR A 246 -8.58 30.43 -2.87
CA TYR A 246 -9.71 30.70 -3.75
C TYR A 246 -10.05 29.47 -4.60
N ILE A 247 -9.04 28.81 -5.17
CA ILE A 247 -9.23 27.65 -6.05
C ILE A 247 -9.82 26.46 -5.28
N ILE A 248 -9.36 26.20 -4.05
CA ILE A 248 -9.88 25.14 -3.18
C ILE A 248 -11.36 25.39 -2.83
N ARG A 249 -11.76 26.65 -2.60
CA ARG A 249 -13.17 26.99 -2.35
C ARG A 249 -14.08 26.71 -3.54
N GLU A 250 -13.59 26.80 -4.76
CA GLU A 250 -14.34 26.43 -5.96
C GLU A 250 -14.43 24.89 -6.15
N ALA A 251 -13.63 24.11 -5.44
CA ALA A 251 -13.60 22.65 -5.50
C ALA A 251 -14.64 21.94 -4.63
N ILE A 252 -15.19 22.64 -3.61
CA ILE A 252 -16.19 22.15 -2.65
C ILE A 252 -17.60 22.55 -3.11
#